data_AF-A0A0W0FWT4-F1
#
_entry.id   AF-A0A0W0FWT4-F1
#
_cell.length_a   1.000
_cell.length_b   1.000
_cell.length_c   1.000
_cell.angle_alpha   90.00
_cell.angle_beta   90.00
_cell.angle_gamma   90.00
#
_symmetry.space_group_name_H-M   'P 1'
#
loop_
_entity.id
_entity.type
_entity.pdbx_description
1 polymer ?
#
loop_
_entity_poly.entity_id
_entity_poly.type
_entity_poly.pdbx_seq_one_letter_code
_entity_poly.pdbx_strand_id
1 'polypeptide(L)'
;MSEETFIHETSPRTPVNVKDQPTHDSSTPGKRTRTSDDENQSDDENSGKSPKRHKSLSDSLPAEVRWVEDKEYSNNGGDIYLRVDGTLFLCHLEKLKRVRGLFREIFELKQPEDGEKQNGKPFCDIYLITSSDCRYMLDHIYGKLKLLRKLRVDRRSVHYPGALALLKAGRRLNLPDVHRAGLRALSVLFPCHTSNDGWPPAVHGLGGEIPEILFHRLFPIEIINLFHECELPLFAPMAYYYAAQLSFEDIILGVTRLDGSRENLNDFDKALILKGKDTLRLHRRNIQHEWLSNHGTERGTIENRLNGCSEATQPFTGKTCFEFLQEMKKDWNKHGHLDRADCLGTFPAEVLLKKCICSQCFEAYKARILEGTWKSWWELPAAFGYGSWNEVHRKQSALNKRMREDEEE
;
A
#
# COMPACT_ATOMS: atom_id res chain seq x y z
N MET A 1 -26.44 -18.08 21.15
CA MET A 1 -25.81 -17.43 19.98
C MET A 1 -24.70 -16.56 20.51
N SER A 2 -23.47 -17.07 20.47
CA SER A 2 -22.27 -16.45 21.03
C SER A 2 -21.75 -15.36 20.09
N GLU A 3 -21.61 -14.14 20.61
CA GLU A 3 -20.93 -13.01 19.96
C GLU A 3 -19.41 -13.25 19.99
N GLU A 4 -18.85 -13.83 18.93
CA GLU A 4 -17.40 -13.76 18.71
C GLU A 4 -17.02 -12.37 18.21
N THR A 5 -16.48 -11.58 19.13
CA THR A 5 -15.94 -10.26 18.87
C THR A 5 -14.53 -10.43 18.30
N PHE A 6 -14.35 -10.24 16.99
CA PHE A 6 -13.03 -10.16 16.38
C PHE A 6 -12.34 -8.87 16.82
N ILE A 7 -11.48 -8.98 17.83
CA ILE A 7 -10.54 -7.94 18.25
C ILE A 7 -9.32 -8.07 17.33
N HIS A 8 -9.03 -7.02 16.55
CA HIS A 8 -7.69 -6.88 15.98
C HIS A 8 -6.72 -6.62 17.14
N GLU A 9 -6.13 -7.68 17.69
CA GLU A 9 -5.00 -7.56 18.60
C GLU A 9 -3.82 -7.00 17.81
N THR A 10 -3.59 -5.69 17.96
CA THR A 10 -2.26 -5.15 17.70
C THR A 10 -1.34 -5.76 18.74
N SER A 11 -0.57 -6.78 18.35
CA SER A 11 0.39 -7.45 19.23
C SER A 11 1.27 -6.40 19.93
N PRO A 12 1.34 -6.39 21.27
CA PRO A 12 2.32 -5.57 21.95
C PRO A 12 3.71 -6.09 21.56
N ARG A 13 4.52 -5.22 20.94
CA ARG A 13 5.95 -5.51 20.75
C ARG A 13 6.56 -5.69 22.14
N THR A 14 6.99 -6.92 22.44
CA THR A 14 7.74 -7.24 23.65
C THR A 14 9.06 -6.45 23.65
N PRO A 15 9.44 -5.81 24.77
CA PRO A 15 10.76 -5.23 24.91
C PRO A 15 11.79 -6.36 24.91
N VAL A 16 12.75 -6.30 23.99
CA VAL A 16 13.92 -7.19 23.98
C VAL A 16 14.70 -6.94 25.27
N ASN A 17 14.71 -7.96 26.13
CA ASN A 17 15.42 -7.95 27.40
C ASN A 17 16.91 -8.22 27.11
N VAL A 18 17.71 -7.15 27.03
CA VAL A 18 19.18 -7.25 26.95
C VAL A 18 19.69 -7.59 28.35
N LYS A 19 19.96 -8.86 28.59
CA LYS A 19 20.73 -9.32 29.75
C LYS A 19 22.19 -9.55 29.35
N ASP A 20 23.05 -8.84 30.07
CA ASP A 20 24.35 -9.25 30.59
C ASP A 20 25.36 -9.87 29.61
N GLN A 21 26.27 -9.02 29.11
CA GLN A 21 27.63 -9.43 28.75
C GLN A 21 28.64 -8.90 29.77
N PRO A 22 29.71 -9.65 30.07
CA PRO A 22 30.63 -9.33 31.14
C PRO A 22 31.62 -8.24 30.74
N THR A 23 31.86 -7.33 31.69
CA THR A 23 32.91 -6.33 31.69
C THR A 23 34.29 -6.97 31.66
N HIS A 24 35.09 -6.64 30.64
CA HIS A 24 36.55 -6.76 30.69
C HIS A 24 37.16 -5.36 30.61
N ASP A 25 37.67 -4.91 31.76
CA ASP A 25 38.68 -3.88 31.86
C ASP A 25 40.01 -4.42 31.30
N SER A 26 40.65 -3.67 30.41
CA SER A 26 42.07 -3.35 30.58
C SER A 26 42.49 -2.22 29.64
N SER A 27 43.25 -1.33 30.25
CA SER A 27 43.79 -0.07 29.78
C SER A 27 45.03 -0.25 28.92
N THR A 28 45.26 0.66 27.97
CA THR A 28 46.53 1.42 27.83
C THR A 28 46.44 2.51 26.74
N PRO A 29 47.16 3.64 26.88
CA PRO A 29 47.06 4.79 25.98
C PRO A 29 48.16 4.81 24.92
N GLY A 30 47.78 4.94 23.64
CA GLY A 30 48.70 5.02 22.50
C GLY A 30 48.65 6.39 21.81
N LYS A 31 49.81 7.06 21.81
CA LYS A 31 50.13 8.42 21.35
C LYS A 31 49.60 8.82 19.96
N ARG A 32 49.14 10.08 19.89
CA ARG A 32 49.09 10.92 18.69
C ARG A 32 50.48 11.06 18.07
N THR A 33 50.59 10.82 16.77
CA THR A 33 51.67 11.41 15.94
C THR A 33 51.06 11.88 14.63
N ARG A 34 51.49 13.07 14.22
CA ARG A 34 51.01 13.90 13.12
C ARG A 34 52.18 14.07 12.15
N THR A 35 51.99 13.76 10.87
CA THR A 35 52.87 14.10 9.73
C THR A 35 51.98 13.96 8.48
N SER A 36 51.58 15.02 7.78
CA SER A 36 52.32 15.87 6.83
C SER A 36 52.89 15.10 5.65
N ASP A 37 52.36 15.47 4.48
CA ASP A 37 52.97 15.60 3.15
C ASP A 37 53.58 14.34 2.50
N ASP A 38 53.09 14.00 1.30
CA ASP A 38 53.94 14.04 0.11
C ASP A 38 53.13 13.79 -1.18
N GLU A 39 53.35 14.68 -2.14
CA GLU A 39 53.11 14.52 -3.56
C GLU A 39 53.99 13.38 -4.11
N ASN A 40 53.49 12.55 -5.04
CA ASN A 40 54.25 12.28 -6.26
C ASN A 40 53.48 11.52 -7.34
N GLN A 41 53.76 11.97 -8.56
CA GLN A 41 53.53 11.36 -9.86
C GLN A 41 54.24 10.02 -10.00
N SER A 42 53.72 9.13 -10.85
CA SER A 42 54.42 8.58 -12.04
C SER A 42 53.74 7.31 -12.56
N ASP A 43 53.30 7.38 -13.81
CA ASP A 43 53.62 6.53 -14.97
C ASP A 43 53.82 5.00 -14.82
N ASP A 44 53.25 4.34 -15.84
CA ASP A 44 53.68 3.13 -16.55
C ASP A 44 53.74 1.77 -15.81
N GLU A 45 52.97 0.80 -16.31
CA GLU A 45 53.52 -0.28 -17.16
C GLU A 45 52.47 -1.38 -17.46
N ASN A 46 51.99 -1.35 -18.70
CA ASN A 46 52.02 -2.46 -19.65
C ASN A 46 52.26 -3.89 -19.10
N SER A 47 51.19 -4.69 -18.95
CA SER A 47 51.30 -6.15 -18.92
C SER A 47 50.36 -6.79 -19.93
N GLY A 48 50.95 -7.38 -20.98
CA GLY A 48 50.28 -8.04 -22.08
C GLY A 48 49.31 -9.14 -21.64
N LYS A 49 48.05 -9.00 -22.06
CA LYS A 49 47.05 -10.07 -21.97
C LYS A 49 46.86 -10.69 -23.35
N SER A 50 47.21 -11.97 -23.45
CA SER A 50 47.05 -12.82 -24.61
C SER A 50 45.62 -12.75 -25.19
N PRO A 51 45.45 -12.81 -26.52
CA PRO A 51 44.14 -12.79 -27.15
C PRO A 51 43.36 -14.05 -26.77
N LYS A 52 42.36 -13.89 -25.90
CA LYS A 52 41.40 -14.95 -25.60
C LYS A 52 40.62 -15.26 -26.87
N ARG A 53 40.96 -16.40 -27.46
CA ARG A 53 40.26 -17.10 -28.54
C ARG A 53 38.75 -16.94 -28.37
N HIS A 54 38.13 -16.11 -29.20
CA HIS A 54 36.69 -15.93 -29.27
C HIS A 54 36.07 -17.31 -29.52
N LYS A 55 35.45 -17.87 -28.47
CA LYS A 55 34.66 -19.08 -28.56
C LYS A 55 33.44 -18.69 -29.40
N SER A 56 33.45 -19.15 -30.65
CA SER A 56 32.34 -19.09 -31.60
C SER A 56 31.02 -19.31 -30.84
N LEU A 57 30.26 -18.22 -30.67
CA LEU A 57 28.84 -18.21 -30.32
C LEU A 57 28.08 -18.80 -31.51
N SER A 58 28.24 -20.10 -31.73
CA SER A 58 27.44 -20.84 -32.69
C SER A 58 26.06 -21.05 -32.08
N ASP A 59 25.13 -20.17 -32.44
CA ASP A 59 23.76 -20.47 -32.83
C ASP A 59 23.07 -21.64 -32.11
N SER A 60 23.03 -21.63 -30.79
CA SER A 60 22.02 -22.40 -30.08
C SER A 60 20.69 -21.71 -30.33
N LEU A 61 19.95 -22.18 -31.34
CA LEU A 61 18.55 -21.81 -31.56
C LEU A 61 17.83 -21.87 -30.20
N PRO A 62 17.09 -20.82 -29.81
CA PRO A 62 16.40 -20.80 -28.54
C PRO A 62 15.55 -22.05 -28.43
N ALA A 63 15.71 -22.79 -27.32
CA ALA A 63 14.96 -24.01 -27.07
C ALA A 63 13.48 -23.73 -27.33
N GLU A 64 12.85 -24.58 -28.15
CA GLU A 64 11.47 -24.44 -28.57
C GLU A 64 10.58 -24.20 -27.34
N VAL A 65 9.97 -23.01 -27.27
CA VAL A 65 9.22 -22.57 -26.08
C VAL A 65 8.01 -23.49 -25.93
N ARG A 66 8.07 -24.37 -24.93
CA ARG A 66 6.96 -25.27 -24.63
C ARG A 66 5.85 -24.51 -23.92
N TRP A 67 4.77 -24.30 -24.64
CA TRP A 67 3.56 -23.68 -24.12
C TRP A 67 2.73 -24.63 -23.23
N VAL A 68 2.21 -24.11 -22.11
CA VAL A 68 1.37 -24.86 -21.16
C VAL A 68 -0.07 -24.36 -21.27
N GLU A 69 -1.02 -25.25 -21.55
CA GLU A 69 -2.43 -24.87 -21.58
C GLU A 69 -2.99 -24.62 -20.17
N ASP A 70 -3.70 -23.50 -20.02
CA ASP A 70 -4.49 -23.21 -18.82
C ASP A 70 -5.71 -24.13 -18.76
N LYS A 71 -5.73 -25.05 -17.79
CA LYS A 71 -6.77 -26.07 -17.66
C LYS A 71 -8.17 -25.49 -17.50
N GLU A 72 -8.32 -24.36 -16.81
CA GLU A 72 -9.64 -23.77 -16.58
C GLU A 72 -10.21 -23.21 -17.89
N TYR A 73 -9.38 -22.54 -18.68
CA TYR A 73 -9.79 -21.94 -19.95
C TYR A 73 -9.90 -22.96 -21.08
N SER A 74 -9.00 -23.95 -21.17
CA SER A 74 -9.09 -25.04 -22.16
C SER A 74 -10.40 -25.81 -22.05
N ASN A 75 -10.91 -26.04 -20.84
CA ASN A 75 -12.17 -26.77 -20.62
C ASN A 75 -13.42 -25.98 -21.03
N ASN A 76 -13.34 -24.65 -21.15
CA ASN A 76 -14.48 -23.81 -21.51
C ASN A 76 -14.69 -23.70 -23.03
N GLY A 77 -13.82 -24.32 -23.83
CA GLY A 77 -13.80 -24.14 -25.28
C GLY A 77 -13.31 -22.75 -25.69
N GLY A 78 -13.42 -22.44 -26.98
CA GLY A 78 -12.98 -21.17 -27.55
C GLY A 78 -12.45 -21.33 -28.96
N ASP A 79 -12.32 -20.20 -29.65
CA ASP A 79 -11.96 -20.05 -31.06
C ASP A 79 -10.60 -19.38 -31.26
N ILE A 80 -9.97 -18.85 -30.19
CA ILE A 80 -8.65 -18.22 -30.25
C ILE A 80 -7.82 -18.53 -29.00
N TYR A 81 -6.51 -18.71 -29.15
CA TYR A 81 -5.55 -18.79 -28.03
C TYR A 81 -4.92 -17.43 -27.74
N LEU A 82 -4.86 -17.03 -26.47
CA LEU A 82 -3.97 -15.96 -26.02
C LEU A 82 -2.68 -16.60 -25.47
N ARG A 83 -1.52 -16.24 -26.02
CA ARG A 83 -0.21 -16.72 -25.57
C ARG A 83 0.40 -15.69 -24.64
N VAL A 84 0.55 -16.03 -23.35
CA VAL A 84 1.03 -15.12 -22.31
C VAL A 84 1.97 -15.85 -21.38
N ASP A 85 3.23 -15.41 -21.29
CA ASP A 85 4.20 -15.89 -20.30
C ASP A 85 4.26 -17.43 -20.21
N GLY A 86 4.51 -18.08 -21.36
CA GLY A 86 4.56 -19.54 -21.48
C GLY A 86 3.22 -20.27 -21.31
N THR A 87 2.11 -19.55 -21.14
CA THR A 87 0.77 -20.11 -20.90
C THR A 87 -0.17 -19.84 -22.09
N LEU A 88 -1.03 -20.81 -22.43
CA LEU A 88 -2.08 -20.67 -23.44
C LEU A 88 -3.45 -20.57 -22.77
N PHE A 89 -4.17 -19.49 -23.07
CA PHE A 89 -5.54 -19.28 -22.63
C PHE A 89 -6.50 -19.43 -23.82
N LEU A 90 -7.27 -20.52 -23.86
CA LEU A 90 -8.30 -20.69 -24.88
C LEU A 90 -9.51 -19.80 -24.59
N CYS A 91 -9.82 -18.88 -25.50
CA CYS A 91 -10.79 -17.81 -25.30
C CYS A 91 -11.82 -17.72 -26.43
N HIS A 92 -12.88 -16.95 -26.18
CA HIS A 92 -13.92 -16.62 -27.16
C HIS A 92 -13.67 -15.23 -27.75
N LEU A 93 -13.47 -15.13 -29.06
CA LEU A 93 -13.20 -13.90 -29.78
C LEU A 93 -14.29 -12.86 -29.54
N GLU A 94 -15.55 -13.28 -29.58
CA GLU A 94 -16.72 -12.42 -29.32
C GLU A 94 -16.75 -11.84 -27.90
N LYS A 95 -16.16 -12.52 -26.91
CA LYS A 95 -16.04 -11.97 -25.54
C LYS A 95 -14.94 -10.93 -25.46
N LEU A 96 -13.80 -11.18 -26.12
CA LEU A 96 -12.67 -10.26 -26.15
C LEU A 96 -13.02 -8.97 -26.92
N LYS A 97 -13.69 -9.08 -28.07
CA LYS A 97 -14.16 -7.93 -28.88
C LYS A 97 -15.10 -6.98 -28.15
N ARG A 98 -15.87 -7.48 -27.19
CA ARG A 98 -16.77 -6.65 -26.37
C ARG A 98 -16.02 -5.75 -25.41
N VAL A 99 -14.77 -6.06 -25.11
CA VAL A 99 -13.89 -5.20 -24.33
C VAL A 99 -13.31 -4.17 -25.27
N ARG A 100 -13.55 -2.89 -25.00
CA ARG A 100 -12.99 -1.79 -25.80
C ARG A 100 -11.46 -1.75 -25.71
N GLY A 101 -10.84 -1.14 -26.71
CA GLY A 101 -9.39 -0.96 -26.82
C GLY A 101 -8.71 -2.05 -27.64
N LEU A 102 -7.50 -2.45 -27.22
CA LEU A 102 -6.59 -3.30 -28.02
C LEU A 102 -7.25 -4.55 -28.61
N PHE A 103 -8.06 -5.28 -27.83
CA PHE A 103 -8.71 -6.50 -28.33
C PHE A 103 -9.73 -6.22 -29.42
N ARG A 104 -10.47 -5.12 -29.33
CA ARG A 104 -11.41 -4.73 -30.37
C ARG A 104 -10.65 -4.40 -31.66
N GLU A 105 -9.61 -3.59 -31.56
CA GLU A 105 -8.80 -3.15 -32.70
C GLU A 105 -8.12 -4.34 -33.41
N ILE A 106 -7.44 -5.21 -32.65
CA ILE A 106 -6.72 -6.37 -33.22
C ILE A 106 -7.70 -7.37 -33.85
N PHE A 107 -8.84 -7.64 -33.22
CA PHE A 107 -9.74 -8.71 -33.67
C PHE A 107 -10.82 -8.25 -34.66
N GLU A 108 -10.97 -6.95 -34.89
CA GLU A 108 -11.76 -6.43 -36.02
C GLU A 108 -11.05 -6.62 -37.36
N LEU A 109 -9.71 -6.73 -37.35
CA LEU A 109 -8.94 -7.07 -38.55
C LEU A 109 -9.19 -8.51 -38.97
N LYS A 110 -9.41 -8.73 -40.27
CA LYS A 110 -9.54 -10.07 -40.83
C LYS A 110 -8.19 -10.79 -40.72
N GLN A 111 -8.18 -11.95 -40.05
CA GLN A 111 -7.01 -12.81 -40.01
C GLN A 111 -6.76 -13.42 -41.40
N PRO A 112 -5.50 -13.49 -41.85
CA PRO A 112 -5.15 -14.17 -43.10
C PRO A 112 -5.47 -15.66 -43.01
N GLU A 113 -5.96 -16.26 -44.11
CA GLU A 113 -6.40 -17.66 -44.15
C GLU A 113 -5.25 -18.65 -43.86
N ASP A 114 -4.05 -18.28 -44.28
CA ASP A 114 -2.77 -18.97 -44.13
C ASP A 114 -1.99 -18.56 -42.87
N GLY A 115 -2.61 -17.81 -41.95
CA GLY A 115 -1.99 -17.44 -40.68
C GLY A 115 -1.59 -18.65 -39.84
N GLU A 116 -0.51 -18.49 -39.07
CA GLU A 116 -0.03 -19.50 -38.12
C GLU A 116 -1.13 -19.87 -37.12
N LYS A 117 -1.27 -21.16 -36.81
CA LYS A 117 -2.31 -21.70 -35.94
C LYS A 117 -1.70 -22.55 -34.84
N GLN A 118 -2.15 -22.33 -33.61
CA GLN A 118 -1.87 -23.19 -32.47
C GLN A 118 -3.00 -24.22 -32.36
N ASN A 119 -2.68 -25.51 -32.51
CA ASN A 119 -3.68 -26.59 -32.45
C ASN A 119 -4.88 -26.36 -33.41
N GLY A 120 -4.60 -25.86 -34.62
CA GLY A 120 -5.62 -25.58 -35.64
C GLY A 120 -6.46 -24.32 -35.40
N LYS A 121 -6.18 -23.54 -34.34
CA LYS A 121 -6.88 -22.28 -34.04
C LYS A 121 -5.92 -21.09 -34.16
N PRO A 122 -6.41 -19.90 -34.51
CA PRO A 122 -5.59 -18.70 -34.44
C PRO A 122 -5.14 -18.42 -33.00
N PHE A 123 -4.05 -17.66 -32.87
CA PHE A 123 -3.58 -17.18 -31.58
C PHE A 123 -3.21 -15.70 -31.63
N CYS A 124 -3.07 -15.09 -30.46
CA CYS A 124 -2.60 -13.74 -30.26
C CYS A 124 -1.57 -13.72 -29.13
N ASP A 125 -0.38 -13.21 -29.40
CA ASP A 125 0.66 -13.05 -28.40
C ASP A 125 0.43 -11.80 -27.55
N ILE A 126 0.52 -11.96 -26.22
CA ILE A 126 0.43 -10.83 -25.29
C ILE A 126 1.68 -10.82 -24.41
N TYR A 127 2.52 -9.81 -24.62
CA TYR A 127 3.83 -9.69 -23.95
C TYR A 127 3.84 -8.73 -22.76
N LEU A 128 2.81 -7.89 -22.61
CA LEU A 128 2.84 -6.77 -21.66
C LEU A 128 2.34 -7.15 -20.25
N ILE A 129 1.78 -8.34 -20.07
CA ILE A 129 1.21 -8.79 -18.80
C ILE A 129 1.67 -10.20 -18.46
N THR A 130 1.61 -10.56 -17.18
CA THR A 130 1.91 -11.93 -16.74
C THR A 130 0.73 -12.85 -17.02
N SER A 131 0.98 -14.17 -16.98
CA SER A 131 -0.09 -15.18 -17.04
C SER A 131 -1.11 -15.01 -15.90
N SER A 132 -0.67 -14.62 -14.71
CA SER A 132 -1.54 -14.36 -13.55
C SER A 132 -2.44 -13.12 -13.78
N ASP A 133 -1.86 -12.02 -14.28
CA ASP A 133 -2.63 -10.82 -14.63
C ASP A 133 -3.67 -11.13 -15.73
N CYS A 134 -3.27 -11.92 -16.73
CA CYS A 134 -4.14 -12.35 -17.82
C CYS A 134 -5.32 -13.16 -17.29
N ARG A 135 -5.09 -14.11 -16.38
CA ARG A 135 -6.16 -14.91 -15.78
C ARG A 135 -7.18 -14.04 -15.05
N TYR A 136 -6.75 -13.11 -14.19
CA TYR A 136 -7.69 -12.22 -13.51
C TYR A 136 -8.46 -11.30 -14.47
N MET A 137 -7.78 -10.80 -15.52
CA MET A 137 -8.42 -10.03 -16.59
C MET A 137 -9.50 -10.85 -17.29
N LEU A 138 -9.19 -12.08 -17.70
CA LEU A 138 -10.16 -12.97 -18.34
C LEU A 138 -11.30 -13.32 -17.38
N ASP A 139 -11.03 -13.60 -16.11
CA ASP A 139 -12.07 -13.88 -15.12
C ASP A 139 -13.02 -12.69 -14.96
N HIS A 140 -12.51 -11.47 -15.07
CA HIS A 140 -13.34 -10.26 -15.11
C HIS A 140 -14.20 -10.18 -16.37
N ILE A 141 -13.60 -10.39 -17.56
CA ILE A 141 -14.30 -10.36 -18.86
C ILE A 141 -15.41 -11.43 -18.92
N TYR A 142 -15.17 -12.59 -18.34
CA TYR A 142 -16.13 -13.70 -18.26
C TYR A 142 -17.11 -13.57 -17.07
N GLY A 143 -16.97 -12.55 -16.23
CA GLY A 143 -17.86 -12.28 -15.10
C GLY A 143 -17.68 -13.21 -13.88
N LYS A 144 -16.62 -14.01 -13.88
CA LYS A 144 -16.21 -14.93 -12.80
C LYS A 144 -15.60 -14.18 -11.62
N LEU A 145 -14.85 -13.11 -11.88
CA LEU A 145 -14.19 -12.32 -10.83
C LEU A 145 -15.15 -11.31 -10.18
N LYS A 146 -15.36 -11.44 -8.87
CA LYS A 146 -16.05 -10.43 -8.04
C LYS A 146 -15.01 -9.61 -7.26
N LEU A 147 -14.66 -8.44 -7.80
CA LEU A 147 -13.70 -7.54 -7.16
C LEU A 147 -14.18 -7.03 -5.80
N LEU A 148 -15.48 -6.76 -5.68
CA LEU A 148 -16.10 -6.24 -4.47
C LEU A 148 -17.10 -7.25 -3.93
N ARG A 149 -16.96 -7.60 -2.66
CA ARG A 149 -17.90 -8.43 -1.93
C ARG A 149 -18.47 -7.65 -0.75
N LYS A 150 -19.78 -7.74 -0.54
CA LYS A 150 -20.43 -7.22 0.68
C LYS A 150 -20.20 -8.25 1.79
N LEU A 151 -19.65 -7.82 2.93
CA LEU A 151 -19.44 -8.67 4.10
C LEU A 151 -20.65 -8.61 5.05
N ARG A 152 -20.88 -7.45 5.66
CA ARG A 152 -21.98 -7.12 6.58
C ARG A 152 -22.51 -5.71 6.27
N VAL A 153 -23.57 -5.26 6.97
CA VAL A 153 -24.12 -3.90 6.88
C VAL A 153 -22.93 -2.92 6.90
N ASP A 154 -22.74 -2.21 5.79
CA ASP A 154 -21.70 -1.20 5.56
C ASP A 154 -20.23 -1.64 5.40
N ARG A 155 -19.92 -2.95 5.36
CA ARG A 155 -18.55 -3.41 5.06
C ARG A 155 -18.43 -4.02 3.67
N ARG A 156 -17.52 -3.47 2.88
CA ARG A 156 -17.07 -4.02 1.60
C ARG A 156 -15.70 -4.63 1.76
N SER A 157 -15.46 -5.69 1.02
CA SER A 157 -14.14 -6.29 0.89
C SER A 157 -13.69 -6.25 -0.56
N VAL A 158 -12.41 -5.92 -0.75
CA VAL A 158 -11.77 -5.83 -2.08
C VAL A 158 -10.89 -7.05 -2.35
N HIS A 159 -11.09 -7.70 -3.49
CA HIS A 159 -10.24 -8.81 -3.96
C HIS A 159 -8.95 -8.21 -4.51
N TYR A 160 -7.97 -8.02 -3.63
CA TYR A 160 -6.83 -7.16 -3.89
C TYR A 160 -5.97 -7.61 -5.09
N PRO A 161 -5.53 -8.89 -5.21
CA PRO A 161 -4.71 -9.31 -6.35
C PRO A 161 -5.40 -9.07 -7.70
N GLY A 162 -6.68 -9.45 -7.79
CA GLY A 162 -7.52 -9.17 -8.94
C GLY A 162 -7.62 -7.69 -9.28
N ALA A 163 -7.82 -6.81 -8.29
CA ALA A 163 -7.90 -5.37 -8.53
C ALA A 163 -6.57 -4.79 -9.09
N LEU A 164 -5.42 -5.25 -8.59
CA LEU A 164 -4.11 -4.86 -9.14
C LEU A 164 -3.92 -5.37 -10.56
N ALA A 165 -4.22 -6.64 -10.80
CA ALA A 165 -4.10 -7.27 -12.11
C ALA A 165 -4.94 -6.55 -13.17
N LEU A 166 -6.20 -6.21 -12.85
CA LEU A 166 -7.05 -5.44 -13.76
C LEU A 166 -6.51 -4.03 -14.02
N LEU A 167 -5.92 -3.39 -13.02
CA LEU A 167 -5.34 -2.07 -13.19
C LEU A 167 -4.13 -2.11 -14.15
N LYS A 168 -3.20 -3.05 -13.91
CA LYS A 168 -2.01 -3.30 -14.73
C LYS A 168 -2.41 -3.68 -16.16
N ALA A 169 -3.23 -4.72 -16.31
CA ALA A 169 -3.65 -5.20 -17.63
C ALA A 169 -4.47 -4.15 -18.37
N GLY A 170 -5.37 -3.45 -17.67
CA GLY A 170 -6.17 -2.37 -18.23
C GLY A 170 -5.33 -1.23 -18.78
N ARG A 171 -4.25 -0.84 -18.09
CA ARG A 171 -3.34 0.21 -18.58
C ARG A 171 -2.46 -0.28 -19.73
N ARG A 172 -1.80 -1.43 -19.55
CA ARG A 172 -0.79 -1.94 -20.49
C ARG A 172 -1.39 -2.44 -21.81
N LEU A 173 -2.60 -2.98 -21.79
CA LEU A 173 -3.32 -3.44 -22.98
C LEU A 173 -4.36 -2.44 -23.48
N ASN A 174 -4.34 -1.19 -22.97
CA ASN A 174 -5.34 -0.18 -23.32
C ASN A 174 -6.80 -0.68 -23.22
N LEU A 175 -7.19 -1.30 -22.10
CA LEU A 175 -8.54 -1.83 -21.87
C LEU A 175 -9.26 -0.95 -20.83
N PRO A 176 -9.88 0.18 -21.23
CA PRO A 176 -10.35 1.21 -20.31
C PRO A 176 -11.42 0.71 -19.34
N ASP A 177 -12.29 -0.22 -19.76
CA ASP A 177 -13.33 -0.76 -18.89
C ASP A 177 -12.76 -1.70 -17.81
N VAL A 178 -11.71 -2.45 -18.15
CA VAL A 178 -10.95 -3.30 -17.21
C VAL A 178 -10.18 -2.43 -16.23
N HIS A 179 -9.48 -1.41 -16.73
CA HIS A 179 -8.76 -0.43 -15.91
C HIS A 179 -9.69 0.26 -14.91
N ARG A 180 -10.85 0.76 -15.39
CA ARG A 180 -11.86 1.40 -14.54
C ARG A 180 -12.44 0.44 -13.50
N ALA A 181 -12.53 -0.85 -13.79
CA ALA A 181 -12.96 -1.84 -12.80
C ALA A 181 -11.95 -2.01 -11.67
N GLY A 182 -10.65 -2.09 -11.99
CA GLY A 182 -9.56 -2.08 -11.01
C GLY A 182 -9.58 -0.82 -10.15
N LEU A 183 -9.69 0.36 -10.78
CA LEU A 183 -9.79 1.65 -10.10
C LEU A 183 -10.95 1.73 -9.10
N ARG A 184 -12.16 1.34 -9.52
CA ARG A 184 -13.34 1.33 -8.63
C ARG A 184 -13.18 0.39 -7.44
N ALA A 185 -12.44 -0.70 -7.62
CA ALA A 185 -12.17 -1.62 -6.53
C ALA A 185 -11.15 -1.02 -5.55
N LEU A 186 -10.06 -0.44 -6.06
CA LEU A 186 -9.03 0.20 -5.24
C LEU A 186 -9.52 1.47 -4.55
N SER A 187 -10.45 2.23 -5.14
CA SER A 187 -11.01 3.44 -4.51
C SER A 187 -11.75 3.14 -3.20
N VAL A 188 -12.12 1.87 -2.97
CA VAL A 188 -12.65 1.43 -1.68
C VAL A 188 -11.50 1.38 -0.66
N LEU A 189 -10.35 0.78 -1.00
CA LEU A 189 -9.17 0.68 -0.11
C LEU A 189 -8.45 2.01 0.10
N PHE A 190 -8.42 2.85 -0.93
CA PHE A 190 -7.76 4.15 -0.94
C PHE A 190 -8.81 5.23 -1.15
N PRO A 191 -9.59 5.56 -0.10
CA PRO A 191 -10.53 6.64 -0.19
C PRO A 191 -9.79 7.93 -0.57
N CYS A 192 -10.34 8.67 -1.52
CA CYS A 192 -9.84 9.99 -1.93
C CYS A 192 -10.92 11.07 -1.76
N HIS A 193 -12.03 10.67 -1.15
CA HIS A 193 -13.14 11.52 -0.78
C HIS A 193 -13.49 11.26 0.67
N THR A 194 -14.12 12.25 1.27
CA THR A 194 -14.61 12.20 2.63
C THR A 194 -15.93 11.45 2.74
N SER A 195 -15.98 10.22 2.23
CA SER A 195 -17.14 9.37 2.52
C SER A 195 -17.20 9.17 4.04
N ASN A 196 -18.36 9.46 4.63
CA ASN A 196 -18.65 9.32 6.07
C ASN A 196 -18.42 7.89 6.62
N ASP A 197 -18.10 6.93 5.75
CA ASP A 197 -17.72 5.57 6.06
C ASP A 197 -16.29 5.59 6.64
N GLY A 198 -16.15 6.10 7.87
CA GLY A 198 -14.87 6.40 8.54
C GLY A 198 -13.97 5.20 8.88
N TRP A 199 -13.95 4.16 8.04
CA TRP A 199 -13.21 2.94 8.27
C TRP A 199 -12.54 2.46 6.97
N PRO A 200 -11.22 2.19 6.99
CA PRO A 200 -10.58 1.52 5.86
C PRO A 200 -11.24 0.15 5.65
N PRO A 201 -11.52 -0.27 4.41
CA PRO A 201 -12.21 -1.53 4.14
C PRO A 201 -11.32 -2.72 4.49
N ALA A 202 -11.96 -3.86 4.72
CA ALA A 202 -11.25 -5.13 4.85
C ALA A 202 -10.69 -5.57 3.48
N VAL A 203 -9.42 -5.97 3.45
CA VAL A 203 -8.81 -6.61 2.28
C VAL A 203 -9.16 -8.11 2.30
N HIS A 204 -9.55 -8.69 1.16
CA HIS A 204 -9.69 -10.15 1.00
C HIS A 204 -9.06 -10.61 -0.31
N GLY A 205 -9.17 -11.92 -0.59
CA GLY A 205 -8.56 -12.52 -1.79
C GLY A 205 -7.04 -12.70 -1.68
N LEU A 206 -6.48 -12.44 -0.50
CA LEU A 206 -5.19 -13.01 -0.10
C LEU A 206 -5.48 -14.48 0.18
N GLY A 207 -5.48 -15.31 -0.88
CA GLY A 207 -5.39 -16.75 -0.69
C GLY A 207 -4.24 -17.03 0.28
N GLY A 208 -4.34 -18.08 1.10
CA GLY A 208 -3.39 -18.36 2.20
C GLY A 208 -1.91 -18.57 1.81
N GLU A 209 -1.53 -18.20 0.59
CA GLU A 209 -0.18 -18.19 0.05
C GLU A 209 0.70 -17.11 0.70
N ILE A 210 0.15 -15.93 1.05
CA ILE A 210 0.93 -14.86 1.68
C ILE A 210 0.55 -14.73 3.16
N PRO A 211 1.50 -14.90 4.10
CA PRO A 211 1.24 -14.62 5.51
C PRO A 211 0.74 -13.19 5.71
N GLU A 212 -0.30 -13.01 6.52
CA GLU A 212 -0.93 -11.69 6.77
C GLU A 212 0.10 -10.62 7.19
N ILE A 213 1.07 -11.00 8.01
CA ILE A 213 2.17 -10.13 8.45
C ILE A 213 3.00 -9.65 7.25
N LEU A 214 3.30 -10.54 6.31
CA LEU A 214 4.07 -10.19 5.12
C LEU A 214 3.25 -9.29 4.18
N PHE A 215 1.94 -9.55 4.05
CA PHE A 215 1.04 -8.71 3.27
C PHE A 215 1.06 -7.25 3.75
N HIS A 216 0.87 -7.01 5.05
CA HIS A 216 0.87 -5.65 5.59
C HIS A 216 2.18 -4.89 5.38
N ARG A 217 3.30 -5.62 5.21
CA ARG A 217 4.62 -5.04 4.90
C ARG A 217 4.80 -4.76 3.42
N LEU A 218 4.37 -5.68 2.55
CA LEU A 218 4.54 -5.58 1.09
C LEU A 218 3.56 -4.60 0.45
N PHE A 219 2.28 -4.65 0.83
CA PHE A 219 1.21 -3.97 0.09
C PHE A 219 1.42 -2.45 -0.09
N PRO A 220 1.92 -1.69 0.92
CA PRO A 220 2.07 -0.25 0.75
C PRO A 220 3.16 0.10 -0.25
N ILE A 221 4.21 -0.71 -0.33
CA ILE A 221 5.32 -0.50 -1.28
C ILE A 221 4.85 -0.82 -2.69
N GLU A 222 4.25 -2.01 -2.87
CA GLU A 222 3.78 -2.46 -4.18
C GLU A 222 2.75 -1.50 -4.77
N ILE A 223 1.83 -0.98 -3.95
CA ILE A 223 0.81 -0.07 -4.47
C ILE A 223 1.36 1.31 -4.83
N ILE A 224 2.37 1.84 -4.11
CA ILE A 224 3.02 3.11 -4.49
C ILE A 224 3.68 2.96 -5.85
N ASN A 225 4.46 1.89 -6.04
CA ASN A 225 5.10 1.60 -7.32
C ASN A 225 4.05 1.47 -8.45
N LEU A 226 2.95 0.78 -8.19
CA LEU A 226 1.87 0.64 -9.17
C LEU A 226 1.16 1.97 -9.48
N PHE A 227 0.93 2.84 -8.49
CA PHE A 227 0.31 4.14 -8.71
C PHE A 227 1.20 5.09 -9.52
N HIS A 228 2.52 4.99 -9.37
CA HIS A 228 3.44 5.69 -10.27
C HIS A 228 3.37 5.13 -11.69
N GLU A 229 3.42 3.81 -11.85
CA GLU A 229 3.32 3.15 -13.16
C GLU A 229 2.02 3.50 -13.90
N CYS A 230 0.90 3.58 -13.17
CA CYS A 230 -0.42 3.87 -13.74
C CYS A 230 -0.77 5.36 -13.75
N GLU A 231 0.13 6.25 -13.33
CA GLU A 231 -0.11 7.69 -13.21
C GLU A 231 -1.37 8.05 -12.39
N LEU A 232 -1.47 7.50 -11.18
CA LEU A 232 -2.62 7.64 -10.28
C LEU A 232 -2.29 8.45 -9.01
N PRO A 233 -1.97 9.76 -9.14
CA PRO A 233 -1.68 10.60 -7.97
C PRO A 233 -2.86 10.69 -7.00
N LEU A 234 -4.10 10.41 -7.45
CA LEU A 234 -5.29 10.49 -6.62
C LEU A 234 -5.24 9.59 -5.37
N PHE A 235 -4.70 8.38 -5.51
CA PHE A 235 -4.65 7.40 -4.43
C PHE A 235 -3.35 7.44 -3.63
N ALA A 236 -2.35 8.17 -4.15
CA ALA A 236 -1.02 8.21 -3.56
C ALA A 236 -1.05 8.63 -2.08
N PRO A 237 -1.69 9.74 -1.64
CA PRO A 237 -1.64 10.16 -0.24
C PRO A 237 -2.03 9.05 0.77
N MET A 238 -3.03 8.24 0.43
CA MET A 238 -3.43 7.11 1.27
C MET A 238 -2.43 5.94 1.21
N ALA A 239 -1.84 5.65 0.06
CA ALA A 239 -0.76 4.66 -0.03
C ALA A 239 0.46 5.06 0.81
N TYR A 240 0.86 6.33 0.73
CA TYR A 240 1.92 6.91 1.57
C TYR A 240 1.59 6.84 3.06
N TYR A 241 0.33 7.09 3.44
CA TYR A 241 -0.13 6.92 4.83
C TYR A 241 0.08 5.49 5.33
N TYR A 242 -0.26 4.48 4.52
CA TYR A 242 -0.03 3.08 4.88
C TYR A 242 1.46 2.76 4.96
N ALA A 243 2.26 3.25 4.01
CA ALA A 243 3.71 3.03 4.01
C ALA A 243 4.40 3.70 5.22
N ALA A 244 3.87 4.82 5.72
CA ALA A 244 4.36 5.47 6.94
C ALA A 244 4.19 4.59 8.19
N GLN A 245 3.32 3.57 8.17
CA GLN A 245 3.15 2.62 9.28
C GLN A 245 4.20 1.51 9.31
N LEU A 246 4.98 1.34 8.24
CA LEU A 246 6.04 0.34 8.15
C LEU A 246 7.20 0.65 9.12
N SER A 247 8.06 -0.33 9.40
CA SER A 247 9.28 -0.07 10.14
C SER A 247 10.24 0.81 9.34
N PHE A 248 11.22 1.42 10.00
CA PHE A 248 12.24 2.21 9.31
C PHE A 248 13.03 1.33 8.32
N GLU A 249 13.36 0.11 8.74
CA GLU A 249 14.08 -0.89 7.94
C GLU A 249 13.29 -1.27 6.69
N ASP A 250 11.98 -1.51 6.81
CA ASP A 250 11.13 -1.85 5.66
C ASP A 250 11.03 -0.71 4.64
N ILE A 251 10.99 0.54 5.11
CA ILE A 251 10.97 1.72 4.22
C ILE A 251 12.29 1.86 3.48
N ILE A 252 13.42 1.71 4.18
CA ILE A 252 14.75 1.96 3.60
C ILE A 252 15.24 0.79 2.74
N LEU A 253 15.12 -0.42 3.26
CA LEU A 253 15.67 -1.63 2.65
C LEU A 253 14.68 -2.33 1.74
N GLY A 254 13.39 -1.98 1.79
CA GLY A 254 12.33 -2.70 1.12
C GLY A 254 11.95 -4.00 1.83
N VAL A 255 11.04 -4.75 1.23
CA VAL A 255 10.50 -5.98 1.81
C VAL A 255 10.77 -7.14 0.86
N THR A 256 11.27 -8.25 1.40
CA THR A 256 11.59 -9.46 0.62
C THR A 256 10.33 -10.30 0.45
N ARG A 257 10.00 -10.65 -0.80
CA ARG A 257 8.90 -11.52 -1.21
C ARG A 257 9.24 -12.99 -0.90
N LEU A 258 8.26 -13.89 -1.04
CA LEU A 258 8.43 -15.32 -0.76
C LEU A 258 9.41 -16.02 -1.72
N ASP A 259 9.56 -15.50 -2.94
CA ASP A 259 10.49 -15.98 -3.96
C ASP A 259 11.93 -15.45 -3.78
N GLY A 260 12.18 -14.68 -2.71
CA GLY A 260 13.47 -14.04 -2.44
C GLY A 260 13.72 -12.74 -3.20
N SER A 261 12.85 -12.36 -4.14
CA SER A 261 12.91 -11.04 -4.76
C SER A 261 12.54 -9.96 -3.75
N ARG A 262 12.90 -8.71 -4.03
CA ARG A 262 12.74 -7.59 -3.10
C ARG A 262 11.92 -6.49 -3.72
N GLU A 263 10.84 -6.12 -3.04
CA GLU A 263 10.05 -4.95 -3.38
C GLU A 263 10.66 -3.72 -2.71
N ASN A 264 10.95 -2.67 -3.47
CA ASN A 264 11.63 -1.49 -2.98
C ASN A 264 11.00 -0.21 -3.54
N LEU A 265 11.13 0.87 -2.78
CA LEU A 265 10.74 2.21 -3.19
C LEU A 265 11.93 2.92 -3.85
N ASN A 266 11.65 3.90 -4.70
CA ASN A 266 12.68 4.85 -5.11
C ASN A 266 13.04 5.78 -3.94
N ASP A 267 14.19 6.44 -4.00
CA ASP A 267 14.70 7.24 -2.88
C ASP A 267 13.87 8.50 -2.59
N PHE A 268 13.19 9.03 -3.61
CA PHE A 268 12.27 10.16 -3.45
C PHE A 268 11.07 9.77 -2.58
N ASP A 269 10.45 8.63 -2.85
CA ASP A 269 9.31 8.11 -2.10
C ASP A 269 9.72 7.76 -0.66
N LYS A 270 10.91 7.18 -0.45
CA LYS A 270 11.45 6.94 0.91
C LYS A 270 11.53 8.23 1.72
N ALA A 271 12.09 9.28 1.13
CA ALA A 271 12.20 10.59 1.77
C ALA A 271 10.83 11.19 2.10
N LEU A 272 9.87 11.10 1.16
CA LEU A 272 8.50 11.55 1.37
C LEU A 272 7.80 10.79 2.50
N ILE A 273 7.94 9.46 2.55
CA ILE A 273 7.32 8.64 3.59
C ILE A 273 7.90 8.99 4.95
N LEU A 274 9.22 9.12 5.09
CA LEU A 274 9.86 9.45 6.36
C LEU A 274 9.44 10.83 6.85
N LYS A 275 9.45 11.84 5.98
CA LYS A 275 8.98 13.20 6.30
C LYS A 275 7.49 13.20 6.68
N GLY A 276 6.67 12.50 5.90
CA GLY A 276 5.24 12.39 6.16
C GLY A 276 4.97 11.67 7.47
N LYS A 277 5.72 10.61 7.79
CA LYS A 277 5.64 9.88 9.06
C LYS A 277 5.82 10.80 10.26
N ASP A 278 6.82 11.68 10.23
CA ASP A 278 7.03 12.67 11.30
C ASP A 278 5.91 13.71 11.35
N THR A 279 5.41 14.13 10.20
CA THR A 279 4.26 15.04 10.11
C THR A 279 3.00 14.41 10.72
N LEU A 280 2.71 13.13 10.43
CA LEU A 280 1.56 12.41 10.99
C LEU A 280 1.67 12.23 12.51
N ARG A 281 2.88 12.03 13.04
CA ARG A 281 3.13 12.02 14.50
C ARG A 281 2.77 13.36 15.13
N LEU A 282 3.15 14.47 14.47
CA LEU A 282 2.78 15.81 14.92
C LEU A 282 1.27 16.04 14.83
N HIS A 283 0.60 15.61 13.76
CA HIS A 283 -0.87 15.68 13.65
C HIS A 283 -1.54 14.92 14.79
N ARG A 284 -1.07 13.71 15.10
CA ARG A 284 -1.59 12.92 16.21
C ARG A 284 -1.47 13.68 17.55
N ARG A 285 -0.31 14.25 17.86
CA ARG A 285 -0.09 15.01 19.10
C ARG A 285 -0.86 16.34 19.16
N ASN A 286 -0.81 17.10 18.07
CA ASN A 286 -1.18 18.52 18.04
C ASN A 286 -2.53 18.80 17.40
N ILE A 287 -3.18 17.80 16.79
CA ILE A 287 -4.51 17.93 16.18
C ILE A 287 -5.46 16.95 16.83
N GLN A 288 -5.11 15.66 16.86
CA GLN A 288 -6.00 14.61 17.38
C GLN A 288 -6.07 14.61 18.92
N HIS A 289 -4.93 14.82 19.59
CA HIS A 289 -4.81 14.78 21.04
C HIS A 289 -4.45 16.13 21.67
N GLU A 290 -4.50 17.23 20.92
CA GLU A 290 -4.16 18.58 21.39
C GLU A 290 -4.94 18.96 22.65
N TRP A 291 -6.23 18.60 22.66
CA TRP A 291 -7.15 18.89 23.73
C TRP A 291 -6.72 18.26 25.07
N LEU A 292 -5.99 17.13 25.06
CA LEU A 292 -5.40 16.55 26.29
C LEU A 292 -4.28 17.42 26.87
N SER A 293 -3.70 18.32 26.08
CA SER A 293 -2.62 19.25 26.49
C SER A 293 -3.11 20.61 26.93
N ASN A 294 -4.21 21.11 26.36
CA ASN A 294 -4.69 22.46 26.61
C ASN A 294 -5.49 22.62 27.93
N HIS A 295 -5.67 21.54 28.71
CA HIS A 295 -6.47 21.57 29.95
C HIS A 295 -5.72 22.07 31.20
N GLY A 296 -4.43 22.43 31.10
CA GLY A 296 -3.60 22.83 32.24
C GLY A 296 -3.19 24.31 32.28
N THR A 297 -3.47 25.10 31.24
CA THR A 297 -3.05 26.51 31.22
C THR A 297 -4.18 27.41 31.72
N GLU A 298 -3.90 28.16 32.79
CA GLU A 298 -4.80 29.08 33.53
C GLU A 298 -5.55 30.14 32.69
N ARG A 299 -5.32 30.20 31.38
CA ARG A 299 -5.96 31.15 30.44
C ARG A 299 -7.19 30.61 29.70
N GLY A 300 -7.56 29.35 29.89
CA GLY A 300 -8.85 28.84 29.43
C GLY A 300 -9.96 29.45 30.27
N THR A 301 -10.85 30.25 29.66
CA THR A 301 -12.11 30.68 30.30
C THR A 301 -12.80 29.47 30.94
N ILE A 302 -13.47 29.66 32.08
CA ILE A 302 -14.16 28.60 32.83
C ILE A 302 -15.12 27.79 31.94
N GLU A 303 -15.64 28.39 30.87
CA GLU A 303 -16.49 27.77 29.85
C GLU A 303 -15.76 26.72 28.98
N ASN A 304 -14.43 26.77 28.88
CA ASN A 304 -13.59 25.77 28.23
C ASN A 304 -13.03 24.70 29.18
N ARG A 305 -13.46 24.68 30.47
CA ARG A 305 -13.21 23.54 31.39
C ARG A 305 -14.04 22.30 31.08
N LEU A 306 -14.67 22.24 29.91
CA LEU A 306 -15.34 21.05 29.45
C LEU A 306 -14.31 20.03 28.98
N ASN A 307 -14.31 18.86 29.62
CA ASN A 307 -14.80 17.61 29.00
C ASN A 307 -14.52 16.35 29.85
N GLY A 308 -13.99 16.50 31.07
CA GLY A 308 -14.01 15.49 32.12
C GLY A 308 -14.79 16.02 33.32
N CYS A 309 -15.78 15.31 33.85
CA CYS A 309 -16.31 15.67 35.17
C CYS A 309 -15.15 15.58 36.19
N SER A 310 -14.93 16.66 36.95
CA SER A 310 -13.86 16.80 37.95
C SER A 310 -14.36 16.60 39.39
N GLU A 311 -15.66 16.41 39.56
CA GLU A 311 -16.30 16.34 40.88
C GLU A 311 -16.72 14.91 41.24
N ALA A 312 -17.16 14.13 40.26
CA ALA A 312 -17.66 12.77 40.46
C ALA A 312 -16.60 11.72 40.09
N THR A 313 -16.17 10.95 41.08
CA THR A 313 -15.31 9.78 40.87
C THR A 313 -16.08 8.66 40.18
N GLN A 314 -15.45 7.99 39.23
CA GLN A 314 -16.03 6.86 38.52
C GLN A 314 -15.86 5.56 39.34
N PRO A 315 -16.90 4.73 39.48
CA PRO A 315 -16.84 3.52 40.31
C PRO A 315 -15.74 2.53 39.91
N PHE A 316 -15.41 2.47 38.61
CA PHE A 316 -14.43 1.51 38.08
C PHE A 316 -12.98 1.91 38.40
N THR A 317 -12.68 3.21 38.42
CA THR A 317 -11.30 3.72 38.54
C THR A 317 -11.01 4.36 39.90
N GLY A 318 -12.04 4.75 40.65
CA GLY A 318 -11.91 5.59 41.84
C GLY A 318 -11.44 7.02 41.53
N LYS A 319 -11.41 7.41 40.25
CA LYS A 319 -10.87 8.69 39.76
C LYS A 319 -11.97 9.48 39.08
N THR A 320 -11.84 10.80 39.09
CA THR A 320 -12.65 11.67 38.22
C THR A 320 -12.33 11.38 36.75
N CYS A 321 -13.23 11.75 35.83
CA CYS A 321 -12.95 11.55 34.41
C CYS A 321 -11.69 12.33 33.97
N PHE A 322 -11.50 13.51 34.55
CA PHE A 322 -10.33 14.35 34.29
C PHE A 322 -9.02 13.68 34.74
N GLU A 323 -8.94 13.22 35.99
CA GLU A 323 -7.74 12.54 36.51
C GLU A 323 -7.40 11.30 35.69
N PHE A 324 -8.42 10.51 35.33
CA PHE A 324 -8.23 9.33 34.48
C PHE A 324 -7.65 9.70 33.11
N LEU A 325 -8.19 10.72 32.43
CA LEU A 325 -7.68 11.16 31.13
C LEU A 325 -6.26 11.72 31.21
N GLN A 326 -5.91 12.42 32.28
CA GLN A 326 -4.54 12.92 32.51
C GLN A 326 -3.55 11.77 32.75
N GLU A 327 -3.93 10.77 33.52
CA GLU A 327 -3.11 9.58 33.72
C GLU A 327 -2.94 8.78 32.43
N MET A 328 -4.03 8.57 31.70
CA MET A 328 -4.00 7.92 30.39
C MET A 328 -3.07 8.65 29.43
N LYS A 329 -3.10 9.99 29.39
CA LYS A 329 -2.18 10.79 28.58
C LYS A 329 -0.72 10.54 28.96
N LYS A 330 -0.40 10.54 30.27
CA LYS A 330 0.97 10.28 30.76
C LYS A 330 1.42 8.88 30.34
N ASP A 331 0.54 7.89 30.52
CA ASP A 331 0.79 6.51 30.11
C ASP A 331 1.02 6.38 28.60
N TRP A 332 0.17 7.02 27.80
CA TRP A 332 0.30 7.04 26.35
C TRP A 332 1.58 7.70 25.86
N ASN A 333 1.99 8.80 26.51
CA ASN A 333 3.27 9.43 26.21
C ASN A 333 4.44 8.51 26.56
N LYS A 334 4.40 7.86 27.73
CA LYS A 334 5.43 6.93 28.19
C LYS A 334 5.61 5.75 27.23
N HIS A 335 4.51 5.22 26.68
CA HIS A 335 4.52 4.07 25.78
C HIS A 335 4.55 4.45 24.28
N GLY A 336 4.74 5.73 23.94
CA GLY A 336 4.85 6.20 22.56
C GLY A 336 3.55 6.08 21.75
N HIS A 337 2.39 5.96 22.39
CA HIS A 337 1.09 5.92 21.70
C HIS A 337 0.77 7.24 20.97
N LEU A 338 1.23 8.36 21.50
CA LEU A 338 1.11 9.67 20.85
C LEU A 338 2.11 9.86 19.70
N ASP A 339 3.10 8.96 19.59
CA ASP A 339 4.24 9.07 18.66
C ASP A 339 4.13 8.08 17.50
N ARG A 340 2.95 7.46 17.38
CA ARG A 340 2.58 6.64 16.24
C ARG A 340 2.18 7.52 15.07
N ALA A 341 2.43 7.04 13.86
CA ALA A 341 2.07 7.74 12.63
C ALA A 341 0.62 7.42 12.19
N ASP A 342 -0.17 6.74 13.00
CA ASP A 342 -1.52 6.27 12.69
C ASP A 342 -2.61 7.30 13.07
N CYS A 343 -2.47 8.55 12.61
CA CYS A 343 -3.42 9.63 12.94
C CYS A 343 -4.84 9.43 12.37
N LEU A 344 -5.00 8.53 11.39
CA LEU A 344 -6.31 8.09 10.87
C LEU A 344 -6.74 6.74 11.47
N GLY A 345 -5.90 6.16 12.34
CA GLY A 345 -6.14 4.90 13.00
C GLY A 345 -7.31 4.96 13.97
N THR A 346 -7.89 3.80 14.19
CA THR A 346 -9.05 3.62 15.04
C THR A 346 -8.64 3.68 16.50
N PHE A 347 -9.59 4.04 17.36
CA PHE A 347 -9.31 4.28 18.76
C PHE A 347 -9.16 2.95 19.53
N PRO A 348 -7.95 2.55 19.97
CA PRO A 348 -7.73 1.21 20.54
C PRO A 348 -8.34 1.04 21.94
N ALA A 349 -8.80 2.11 22.58
CA ALA A 349 -9.27 2.09 23.97
C ALA A 349 -10.75 2.43 24.12
N GLU A 350 -11.59 2.29 23.08
CA GLU A 350 -13.02 2.63 23.15
C GLU A 350 -13.74 1.89 24.28
N VAL A 351 -13.53 0.58 24.36
CA VAL A 351 -14.13 -0.30 25.38
C VAL A 351 -13.65 0.09 26.78
N LEU A 352 -12.38 0.45 26.93
CA LEU A 352 -11.80 0.85 28.21
C LEU A 352 -12.35 2.22 28.64
N LEU A 353 -12.35 3.22 27.76
CA LEU A 353 -12.87 4.55 28.07
C LEU A 353 -14.33 4.49 28.48
N LYS A 354 -15.17 3.74 27.76
CA LYS A 354 -16.59 3.60 28.08
C LYS A 354 -16.84 3.07 29.50
N LYS A 355 -15.87 2.33 30.08
CA LYS A 355 -15.92 1.85 31.46
C LYS A 355 -15.29 2.81 32.48
N CYS A 356 -14.35 3.66 32.05
CA CYS A 356 -13.51 4.46 32.93
C CYS A 356 -13.93 5.93 33.07
N ILE A 357 -14.75 6.44 32.14
CA ILE A 357 -15.28 7.80 32.15
C ILE A 357 -16.79 7.80 31.96
N CYS A 358 -17.46 8.86 32.40
CA CYS A 358 -18.91 8.98 32.26
C CYS A 358 -19.30 9.13 30.77
N SER A 359 -20.55 8.83 30.45
CA SER A 359 -21.07 8.83 29.07
C SER A 359 -20.89 10.17 28.36
N GLN A 360 -21.12 11.29 29.05
CA GLN A 360 -20.97 12.63 28.46
C GLN A 360 -19.50 12.92 28.08
N CYS A 361 -18.57 12.60 28.97
CA CYS A 361 -17.13 12.76 28.71
C CYS A 361 -16.65 11.84 27.59
N PHE A 362 -17.21 10.62 27.50
CA PHE A 362 -16.91 9.68 26.43
C PHE A 362 -17.38 10.18 25.05
N GLU A 363 -18.60 10.71 24.96
CA GLU A 363 -19.09 11.28 23.68
C GLU A 363 -18.30 12.54 23.29
N ALA A 364 -17.96 13.40 24.25
CA ALA A 364 -17.09 14.55 23.99
C ALA A 364 -15.70 14.11 23.52
N TYR A 365 -15.11 13.12 24.17
CA TYR A 365 -13.85 12.50 23.74
C TYR A 365 -13.94 12.01 22.29
N LYS A 366 -14.97 11.22 21.97
CA LYS A 366 -15.18 10.65 20.63
C LYS A 366 -15.33 11.74 19.58
N ALA A 367 -16.11 12.79 19.87
CA ALA A 367 -16.28 13.93 18.98
C ALA A 367 -14.94 14.63 18.69
N ARG A 368 -14.09 14.82 19.70
CA ARG A 368 -12.75 15.43 19.53
C ARG A 368 -11.80 14.57 18.71
N ILE A 369 -11.79 13.25 18.94
CA ILE A 369 -10.99 12.33 18.13
C ILE A 369 -11.46 12.36 16.68
N LEU A 370 -12.77 12.31 16.43
CA LEU A 370 -13.33 12.39 15.08
C LEU A 370 -12.98 13.72 14.40
N GLU A 371 -13.13 14.84 15.10
CA GLU A 371 -12.73 16.17 14.61
C GLU A 371 -11.24 16.19 14.20
N GLY A 372 -10.37 15.67 15.06
CA GLY A 372 -8.93 15.63 14.80
C GLY A 372 -8.53 14.68 13.66
N THR A 373 -9.19 13.52 13.56
CA THR A 373 -9.03 12.60 12.42
C THR A 373 -9.45 13.26 11.13
N TRP A 374 -10.56 14.01 11.13
CA TRP A 374 -11.03 14.77 9.97
C TRP A 374 -10.07 15.87 9.53
N LYS A 375 -9.51 16.63 10.48
CA LYS A 375 -8.46 17.62 10.17
C LYS A 375 -7.22 16.95 9.59
N SER A 376 -6.75 15.88 10.23
CA SER A 376 -5.60 15.10 9.74
C SER A 376 -5.83 14.51 8.35
N TRP A 377 -7.07 14.10 8.04
CA TRP A 377 -7.47 13.63 6.72
C TRP A 377 -7.27 14.71 5.66
N TRP A 378 -7.75 15.93 5.91
CA TRP A 378 -7.66 17.03 4.94
C TRP A 378 -6.22 17.48 4.68
N GLU A 379 -5.35 17.36 5.69
CA GLU A 379 -3.93 17.69 5.59
C GLU A 379 -3.07 16.52 5.10
N LEU A 380 -3.66 15.34 4.87
CA LEU A 380 -2.93 14.13 4.51
C LEU A 380 -2.09 14.29 3.24
N PRO A 381 -2.61 14.84 2.12
CA PRO A 381 -1.78 15.00 0.93
C PRO A 381 -0.63 15.99 1.17
N ALA A 382 -0.83 17.01 1.99
CA ALA A 382 0.18 18.02 2.29
C ALA A 382 1.34 17.42 3.09
N ALA A 383 1.04 16.48 4.01
CA ALA A 383 2.05 15.73 4.77
C ALA A 383 3.04 14.98 3.86
N PHE A 384 2.60 14.60 2.65
CA PHE A 384 3.41 13.88 1.66
C PHE A 384 3.80 14.75 0.45
N GLY A 385 3.65 16.07 0.53
CA GLY A 385 4.07 16.99 -0.54
C GLY A 385 3.15 17.04 -1.77
N TYR A 386 1.93 16.50 -1.67
CA TYR A 386 0.93 16.53 -2.74
C TYR A 386 0.03 17.78 -2.71
N GLY A 387 0.21 18.66 -1.72
CA GLY A 387 -0.62 19.85 -1.53
C GLY A 387 -1.95 19.53 -0.86
N SER A 388 -3.05 20.12 -1.33
CA SER A 388 -4.41 19.81 -0.84
C SER A 388 -5.06 18.68 -1.64
N TRP A 389 -6.10 18.05 -1.09
CA TRP A 389 -6.92 17.10 -1.85
C TRP A 389 -7.47 17.70 -3.15
N ASN A 390 -7.84 18.99 -3.17
CA ASN A 390 -8.32 19.65 -4.38
C ASN A 390 -7.25 19.71 -5.48
N GLU A 391 -5.99 19.92 -5.11
CA GLU A 391 -4.87 19.93 -6.06
C GLU A 391 -4.60 18.53 -6.61
N VAL A 392 -4.70 17.51 -5.76
CA VAL A 392 -4.61 16.10 -6.16
C VAL A 392 -5.73 15.73 -7.15
N HIS A 393 -6.98 16.09 -6.84
CA HIS A 393 -8.14 15.87 -7.72
C HIS A 393 -7.99 16.59 -9.06
N ARG A 394 -7.51 17.83 -9.05
CA ARG A 394 -7.23 18.60 -10.27
C ARG A 394 -6.15 17.91 -11.11
N LYS A 395 -5.07 17.44 -10.48
CA LYS A 395 -3.99 16.72 -11.16
C LYS A 395 -4.51 15.44 -11.81
N GLN A 396 -5.30 14.64 -11.10
CA GLN A 396 -5.91 13.43 -11.67
C GLN A 396 -6.86 13.75 -12.82
N SER A 397 -7.66 14.81 -12.68
CA SER A 397 -8.62 15.22 -13.73
C SER A 397 -7.90 15.65 -15.00
N ALA A 398 -6.77 16.34 -14.88
CA ALA A 398 -5.93 16.72 -16.02
C ALA A 398 -5.34 15.47 -16.72
N LEU A 399 -4.85 14.49 -15.97
CA LEU A 399 -4.36 13.22 -16.52
C LEU A 399 -5.47 12.45 -17.24
N ASN A 400 -6.65 12.33 -16.62
CA ASN A 400 -7.81 11.66 -17.22
C ASN A 400 -8.32 12.38 -18.48
N LYS A 401 -8.10 13.69 -18.59
CA LYS A 401 -8.42 14.46 -19.81
C LYS A 401 -7.42 14.11 -20.90
N ARG A 402 -6.13 14.20 -20.62
CA ARG A 402 -5.05 13.84 -21.57
C ARG A 402 -5.20 12.41 -22.09
N MET A 403 -5.46 11.44 -21.21
CA MET A 403 -5.67 10.05 -21.61
C MET A 403 -6.85 9.86 -22.58
N ARG A 404 -7.90 10.68 -22.47
CA ARG A 404 -9.04 10.62 -23.40
C ARG A 404 -8.72 11.27 -24.74
N GLU A 405 -7.92 12.34 -24.72
CA GLU A 405 -7.43 12.98 -25.95
C GLU A 405 -6.50 12.01 -26.71
N ASP A 406 -5.59 11.33 -26.00
CA ASP A 406 -4.72 10.28 -26.57
C ASP A 406 -5.50 9.03 -27.08
N GLU A 407 -6.75 8.82 -26.62
CA GLU A 407 -7.63 7.73 -27.10
C GLU A 407 -8.46 8.13 -28.34
N GLU A 408 -8.61 9.43 -28.61
CA GLU A 408 -9.39 9.98 -29.73
C GLU A 408 -8.52 10.28 -30.97
N GLU A 409 -7.22 10.48 -30.78
CA GLU A 409 -6.19 10.60 -31.85
C GLU A 409 -5.78 9.23 -32.42
#